data_AF-A0AB34H4W5-F1
#
_entry.id   AF-A0AB34H4W5-F1
#
_cell.length_a   1.000
_cell.length_b   1.000
_cell.length_c   1.000
_cell.angle_alpha   90.00
_cell.angle_beta   90.00
_cell.angle_gamma   90.00
#
_symmetry.space_group_name_H-M   'P 1'
#
loop_
_entity.id
_entity.type
_entity.pdbx_description
1 polymer ?
#
loop_
_entity_poly.entity_id
_entity_poly.type
_entity_poly.pdbx_seq_one_letter_code
_entity_poly.pdbx_strand_id
1 'polypeptide(L)'
;MEKFNDVEAGKYTVGMGQTQMGFCSVQEGINSLCLTVVQQLMELTQLPWESVGWLEVGTETIIDKSKAVKTVLMELFQDSGNTDIEGTDTTSACYGRAGAVAMLFGPKAPLALERGLRATHMENFMIFHTPFCKMVQKSLAHLMFNDFLLASSNTQTGLYKRLEAFRGLKLEDTYTNKDVEKAFQKASLDMFNKKSKASLYLSIHNGNMYTSSLDGCLASLLSPHSAQDLAGSRIGAFSYGSGLAESFFSFRVSQDASPDLPKCLASRKRMSPEKFAEIMDQREQFYHKVNFSPLGDQNSLFPGT
;
A
#
# COMPACT_ATOMS: atom_id res chain seq x y z
N MET A 1 15.85 5.41 15.16
CA MET A 1 15.38 4.06 15.53
C MET A 1 16.53 3.07 15.66
N GLU A 2 17.36 2.85 14.63
CA GLU A 2 18.48 1.87 14.72
C GLU A 2 19.37 2.09 15.95
N LYS A 3 19.86 3.32 16.15
CA LYS A 3 20.64 3.70 17.34
C LYS A 3 19.88 3.54 18.67
N PHE A 4 18.58 3.85 18.68
CA PHE A 4 17.76 3.78 19.89
C PHE A 4 17.52 2.33 20.33
N ASN A 5 17.36 1.42 19.36
CA ASN A 5 17.19 -0.02 19.62
C ASN A 5 18.52 -0.78 19.77
N ASP A 6 19.66 -0.09 19.76
CA ASP A 6 21.00 -0.69 19.79
C ASP A 6 21.18 -1.84 18.78
N VAL A 7 20.81 -1.57 17.52
CA VAL A 7 20.98 -2.53 16.42
C VAL A 7 22.05 -2.05 15.44
N GLU A 8 22.62 -3.01 14.69
CA GLU A 8 23.59 -2.72 13.63
C GLU A 8 23.06 -1.68 12.64
N ALA A 9 23.94 -0.73 12.27
CA ALA A 9 23.63 0.28 11.28
C ALA A 9 23.24 -0.38 9.95
N GLY A 10 22.15 0.07 9.35
CA GLY A 10 21.64 -0.53 8.12
C GLY A 10 20.60 -1.62 8.33
N LYS A 11 20.35 -2.11 9.56
CA LYS A 11 19.36 -3.17 9.80
C LYS A 11 17.96 -2.80 9.27
N TYR A 12 17.51 -1.56 9.48
CA TYR A 12 16.22 -1.09 9.00
C TYR A 12 16.36 -0.38 7.64
N THR A 13 17.36 0.48 7.50
CA THR A 13 17.54 1.30 6.29
C THR A 13 17.97 0.53 5.06
N VAL A 14 18.78 -0.53 5.22
CA VAL A 14 19.23 -1.40 4.12
C VAL A 14 18.54 -2.76 4.19
N GLY A 15 18.49 -3.37 5.37
CA GLY A 15 17.93 -4.70 5.59
C GLY A 15 16.42 -4.77 5.33
N MET A 16 15.67 -3.76 5.79
CA MET A 16 14.24 -3.64 5.47
C MET A 16 13.97 -2.68 4.30
N GLY A 17 14.91 -1.78 4.00
CA GLY A 17 14.74 -0.75 2.97
C GLY A 17 13.82 0.38 3.41
N GLN A 18 13.80 0.71 4.72
CA GLN A 18 12.90 1.69 5.31
C GLN A 18 13.65 2.95 5.77
N THR A 19 13.13 4.13 5.45
CA THR A 19 13.77 5.41 5.82
C THR A 19 13.03 6.11 6.95
N GLN A 20 11.70 6.14 6.89
CA GLN A 20 10.84 6.78 7.88
C GLN A 20 9.61 5.91 8.12
N MET A 21 9.00 6.07 9.30
CA MET A 21 7.78 5.37 9.69
C MET A 21 6.80 6.40 10.24
N GLY A 22 5.62 6.48 9.62
CA GLY A 22 4.50 7.24 10.14
C GLY A 22 3.84 6.49 11.29
N PHE A 23 3.25 7.22 12.22
CA PHE A 23 2.52 6.66 13.35
C PHE A 23 1.47 7.67 13.82
N CYS A 24 0.43 7.17 14.46
CA CYS A 24 -0.64 7.98 15.03
C CYS A 24 -0.47 8.10 16.54
N SER A 25 -0.77 9.27 17.10
CA SER A 25 -1.01 9.39 18.55
C SER A 25 -2.39 8.79 18.90
N VAL A 26 -2.81 8.86 20.16
CA VAL A 26 -4.17 8.45 20.57
C VAL A 26 -5.27 9.39 20.05
N GLN A 27 -4.91 10.54 19.45
CA GLN A 27 -5.87 11.47 18.84
C GLN A 27 -6.42 10.95 17.51
N GLU A 28 -5.70 10.03 16.86
CA GLU A 28 -6.08 9.48 15.57
C GLU A 28 -6.32 7.97 15.69
N GLY A 29 -7.45 7.52 15.15
CA GLY A 29 -7.87 6.13 15.08
C GLY A 29 -8.45 5.79 13.71
N ILE A 30 -8.89 4.55 13.53
CA ILE A 30 -9.39 4.09 12.22
C ILE A 30 -10.56 4.96 11.71
N ASN A 31 -11.50 5.33 12.59
CA ASN A 31 -12.63 6.18 12.21
C ASN A 31 -12.18 7.56 11.74
N SER A 32 -11.30 8.24 12.50
CA SER A 32 -10.85 9.59 12.13
C SER A 32 -10.06 9.57 10.83
N LEU A 33 -9.16 8.59 10.64
CA LEU A 33 -8.40 8.44 9.39
C LEU A 33 -9.33 8.25 8.19
N CYS A 34 -10.37 7.41 8.31
CA CYS A 34 -11.34 7.19 7.24
C CYS A 34 -12.23 8.42 7.00
N LEU A 35 -12.68 9.13 8.05
CA LEU A 35 -13.45 10.36 7.92
C LEU A 35 -12.65 11.43 7.17
N THR A 36 -11.41 11.68 7.57
CA THR A 36 -10.52 12.67 6.96
C THR A 36 -10.32 12.40 5.47
N VAL A 37 -9.97 11.17 5.08
CA VAL A 37 -9.66 10.88 3.66
C VAL A 37 -10.90 10.90 2.76
N VAL A 38 -12.07 10.50 3.28
CA VAL A 38 -13.34 10.56 2.53
C VAL A 38 -13.76 12.01 2.34
N GLN A 39 -13.74 12.83 3.39
CA GLN A 39 -14.09 14.24 3.31
C GLN A 39 -13.17 14.98 2.33
N GLN A 40 -11.84 14.79 2.45
CA GLN A 40 -10.88 15.41 1.54
C GLN A 40 -11.09 14.99 0.08
N LEU A 41 -11.41 13.72 -0.18
CA LEU A 41 -11.69 13.26 -1.54
C LEU A 41 -12.93 13.94 -2.11
N MET A 42 -14.00 14.04 -1.33
CA MET A 42 -15.26 14.67 -1.77
C MET A 42 -15.08 16.17 -2.02
N GLU A 43 -14.35 16.88 -1.15
CA GLU A 43 -14.00 18.29 -1.32
C GLU A 43 -13.11 18.52 -2.56
N LEU A 44 -12.09 17.68 -2.76
CA LEU A 44 -11.16 17.77 -3.89
C LEU A 44 -11.86 17.53 -5.23
N THR A 45 -12.76 16.54 -5.28
CA THR A 45 -13.48 16.16 -6.49
C THR A 45 -14.73 16.99 -6.74
N GLN A 46 -15.17 17.75 -5.73
CA GLN A 46 -16.42 18.52 -5.72
C GLN A 46 -17.64 17.65 -6.10
N LEU A 47 -17.62 16.37 -5.70
CA LEU A 47 -18.73 15.46 -5.97
C LEU A 47 -19.90 15.73 -5.03
N PRO A 48 -21.16 15.71 -5.53
CA PRO A 48 -22.33 15.72 -4.67
C PRO A 48 -22.34 14.47 -3.76
N TRP A 49 -22.66 14.64 -2.49
CA TRP A 49 -22.78 13.52 -1.54
C TRP A 49 -23.84 12.50 -1.97
N GLU A 50 -24.89 12.97 -2.67
CA GLU A 50 -25.98 12.18 -3.24
C GLU A 50 -25.54 11.30 -4.42
N SER A 51 -24.33 11.51 -4.96
CA SER A 51 -23.81 10.73 -6.09
C SER A 51 -23.18 9.39 -5.68
N VAL A 52 -23.00 9.14 -4.36
CA VAL A 52 -22.40 7.92 -3.82
C VAL A 52 -23.49 6.91 -3.50
N GLY A 53 -23.50 5.78 -4.22
CA GLY A 53 -24.43 4.66 -3.98
C GLY A 53 -23.83 3.45 -3.26
N TRP A 54 -22.49 3.40 -3.11
CA TRP A 54 -21.79 2.32 -2.40
C TRP A 54 -20.59 2.90 -1.62
N LEU A 55 -20.48 2.51 -0.35
CA LEU A 55 -19.36 2.87 0.52
C LEU A 55 -18.95 1.65 1.33
N GLU A 56 -17.69 1.23 1.18
CA GLU A 56 -17.12 0.06 1.85
C GLU A 56 -15.73 0.39 2.40
N VAL A 57 -15.41 -0.16 3.58
CA VAL A 57 -14.14 0.05 4.27
C VAL A 57 -13.46 -1.30 4.47
N GLY A 58 -12.22 -1.46 4.05
CA GLY A 58 -11.43 -2.62 4.40
C GLY A 58 -10.34 -2.28 5.41
N THR A 59 -10.46 -2.90 6.58
CA THR A 59 -9.56 -2.66 7.71
C THR A 59 -9.33 -3.95 8.49
N GLU A 60 -8.16 -4.03 9.13
CA GLU A 60 -7.87 -4.99 10.19
C GLU A 60 -7.69 -4.29 11.56
N THR A 61 -7.86 -2.96 11.61
CA THR A 61 -7.83 -2.17 12.85
C THR A 61 -9.21 -2.14 13.47
N ILE A 62 -9.51 -3.14 14.30
CA ILE A 62 -10.84 -3.33 14.90
C ILE A 62 -10.92 -2.67 16.27
N ILE A 63 -11.80 -1.68 16.40
CA ILE A 63 -12.11 -1.00 17.68
C ILE A 63 -13.51 -1.36 18.22
N ASP A 64 -14.40 -1.84 17.35
CA ASP A 64 -15.71 -2.40 17.71
C ASP A 64 -15.92 -3.69 16.91
N LYS A 65 -16.44 -4.74 17.55
CA LYS A 65 -16.59 -6.08 16.96
C LYS A 65 -17.87 -6.26 16.15
N SER A 66 -18.76 -5.28 16.17
CA SER A 66 -20.07 -5.34 15.52
C SER A 66 -20.34 -4.07 14.70
N LYS A 67 -20.04 -2.90 15.27
CA LYS A 67 -20.26 -1.61 14.59
C LYS A 67 -19.13 -1.35 13.59
N ALA A 68 -19.46 -1.44 12.31
CA ALA A 68 -18.59 -1.14 11.19
C ALA A 68 -18.17 0.35 11.15
N VAL A 69 -16.93 0.62 10.75
CA VAL A 69 -16.39 1.95 10.42
C VAL A 69 -17.26 2.64 9.38
N LYS A 70 -17.75 1.90 8.37
CA LYS A 70 -18.71 2.40 7.37
C LYS A 70 -19.89 3.14 8.00
N THR A 71 -20.41 2.66 9.14
CA THR A 71 -21.54 3.32 9.81
C THR A 71 -21.17 4.63 10.48
N VAL A 72 -19.90 4.84 10.85
CA VAL A 72 -19.39 6.13 11.33
C VAL A 72 -19.23 7.09 10.16
N LEU A 73 -18.76 6.62 9.00
CA LEU A 73 -18.64 7.45 7.80
C LEU A 73 -19.97 8.03 7.32
N MET A 74 -21.10 7.40 7.66
CA MET A 74 -22.42 7.93 7.34
C MET A 74 -22.70 9.29 7.99
N GLU A 75 -21.97 9.70 9.03
CA GLU A 75 -22.03 11.06 9.59
C GLU A 75 -21.74 12.14 8.53
N LEU A 76 -20.88 11.85 7.54
CA LEU A 76 -20.56 12.78 6.45
C LEU A 76 -21.72 12.93 5.45
N PHE A 77 -22.62 11.95 5.37
CA PHE A 77 -23.71 11.92 4.40
C PHE A 77 -25.05 12.39 4.98
N GLN A 78 -25.17 12.44 6.31
CA GLN A 78 -26.45 12.67 7.00
C GLN A 78 -27.13 13.99 6.58
N ASP A 79 -26.36 15.07 6.41
CA ASP A 79 -26.88 16.41 6.09
C ASP A 79 -27.39 16.51 4.65
N SER A 80 -26.86 15.67 3.74
CA SER A 80 -27.36 15.55 2.37
C SER A 80 -28.68 14.76 2.27
N GLY A 81 -29.05 14.04 3.32
CA GLY A 81 -30.15 13.08 3.31
C GLY A 81 -29.85 11.78 2.54
N ASN A 82 -28.66 11.63 1.95
CA ASN A 82 -28.26 10.40 1.26
C ASN A 82 -27.95 9.28 2.27
N THR A 83 -28.92 8.42 2.52
CA THR A 83 -28.81 7.30 3.46
C THR A 83 -28.91 5.93 2.79
N ASP A 84 -29.32 5.90 1.52
CA ASP A 84 -29.43 4.69 0.69
C ASP A 84 -28.07 4.38 0.03
N ILE A 85 -27.11 4.01 0.87
CA ILE A 85 -25.73 3.71 0.46
C ILE A 85 -25.39 2.27 0.85
N GLU A 86 -25.17 1.41 -0.13
CA GLU A 86 -24.77 0.02 0.09
C GLU A 86 -23.34 -0.11 0.65
N GLY A 87 -22.96 -1.30 1.11
CA GLY A 87 -21.63 -1.61 1.64
C GLY A 87 -21.51 -1.57 3.16
N THR A 88 -20.43 -2.17 3.67
CA THR A 88 -20.09 -2.29 5.10
C THR A 88 -18.57 -2.37 5.30
N ASP A 89 -18.09 -2.95 6.39
CA ASP A 89 -16.67 -3.27 6.57
C ASP A 89 -16.34 -4.68 6.04
N THR A 90 -15.18 -4.83 5.41
CA THR A 90 -14.62 -6.11 4.98
C THR A 90 -13.24 -6.35 5.60
N THR A 91 -12.99 -7.54 6.13
CA THR A 91 -11.75 -7.81 6.87
C THR A 91 -11.13 -9.14 6.45
N SER A 92 -9.87 -9.07 6.00
CA SER A 92 -9.00 -10.22 5.82
C SER A 92 -7.54 -9.77 5.87
N ALA A 93 -7.04 -9.40 7.05
CA ALA A 93 -5.73 -8.76 7.21
C ALA A 93 -5.52 -7.63 6.17
N CYS A 94 -4.33 -7.52 5.59
CA CYS A 94 -3.99 -6.54 4.56
C CYS A 94 -4.79 -6.69 3.24
N TYR A 95 -5.57 -7.77 3.05
CA TYR A 95 -6.31 -8.02 1.82
C TYR A 95 -7.62 -7.24 1.73
N GLY A 96 -8.18 -6.75 2.84
CA GLY A 96 -9.49 -6.08 2.87
C GLY A 96 -9.65 -4.90 1.90
N ARG A 97 -8.53 -4.25 1.51
CA ARG A 97 -8.42 -3.03 0.67
C ARG A 97 -9.16 -1.81 1.23
N ALA A 98 -8.68 -0.60 0.97
CA ALA A 98 -9.28 0.67 1.43
C ALA A 98 -9.37 0.86 2.96
N GLY A 99 -8.24 1.24 3.57
CA GLY A 99 -8.15 1.78 4.93
C GLY A 99 -8.04 3.31 4.91
N ALA A 100 -6.84 3.85 5.18
CA ALA A 100 -6.53 5.29 5.15
C ALA A 100 -6.33 5.88 3.73
N VAL A 101 -6.83 5.20 2.70
CA VAL A 101 -6.82 5.65 1.30
C VAL A 101 -8.24 5.51 0.76
N ALA A 102 -8.82 6.61 0.28
CA ALA A 102 -10.10 6.59 -0.41
C ALA A 102 -9.90 6.48 -1.93
N MET A 103 -10.71 5.65 -2.58
CA MET A 103 -10.74 5.50 -4.03
C MET A 103 -12.17 5.66 -4.52
N LEU A 104 -12.35 6.51 -5.54
CA LEU A 104 -13.61 6.64 -6.24
C LEU A 104 -13.69 5.64 -7.39
N PHE A 105 -14.77 4.86 -7.46
CA PHE A 105 -15.03 3.93 -8.54
C PHE A 105 -16.17 4.42 -9.41
N GLY A 106 -16.01 4.34 -10.73
CA GLY A 106 -17.02 4.77 -11.69
C GLY A 106 -16.72 4.29 -13.12
N PRO A 107 -17.71 4.36 -14.03
CA PRO A 107 -17.50 4.06 -15.44
C PRO A 107 -16.51 5.06 -16.06
N LYS A 108 -15.77 4.61 -17.09
CA LYS A 108 -14.76 5.42 -17.81
C LYS A 108 -13.63 5.96 -16.92
N ALA A 109 -13.31 5.26 -15.83
CA ALA A 109 -12.20 5.60 -14.96
C ALA A 109 -10.86 5.62 -15.72
N PRO A 110 -9.95 6.56 -15.38
CA PRO A 110 -8.62 6.61 -15.99
C PRO A 110 -7.72 5.44 -15.58
N LEU A 111 -8.06 4.73 -14.52
CA LEU A 111 -7.44 3.45 -14.14
C LEU A 111 -8.52 2.37 -14.20
N ALA A 112 -8.61 1.70 -15.34
CA ALA A 112 -9.62 0.68 -15.57
C ALA A 112 -9.11 -0.70 -15.13
N LEU A 113 -9.86 -1.40 -14.27
CA LEU A 113 -9.60 -2.81 -13.98
C LEU A 113 -9.72 -3.65 -15.26
N GLU A 114 -8.73 -4.49 -15.54
CA GLU A 114 -8.79 -5.44 -16.65
C GLU A 114 -9.71 -6.60 -16.32
N ARG A 115 -10.95 -6.55 -16.83
CA ARG A 115 -11.97 -7.56 -16.58
C ARG A 115 -11.51 -8.95 -17.03
N GLY A 116 -11.66 -9.94 -16.15
CA GLY A 116 -11.32 -11.34 -16.42
C GLY A 116 -9.85 -11.73 -16.24
N LEU A 117 -8.95 -10.76 -16.03
CA LEU A 117 -7.52 -11.03 -15.82
C LEU A 117 -7.16 -10.98 -14.32
N ARG A 118 -7.11 -12.17 -13.71
CA ARG A 118 -6.69 -12.39 -12.31
C ARG A 118 -5.37 -13.19 -12.17
N ALA A 119 -4.58 -13.20 -13.24
CA ALA A 119 -3.21 -13.70 -13.32
C ALA A 119 -2.61 -13.15 -14.63
N THR A 120 -1.73 -12.15 -14.55
CA THR A 120 -1.31 -11.38 -15.72
C THR A 120 0.21 -11.34 -15.84
N HIS A 121 0.71 -11.37 -17.07
CA HIS A 121 2.11 -11.11 -17.38
C HIS A 121 2.48 -9.65 -17.10
N MET A 122 3.64 -9.42 -16.49
CA MET A 122 4.13 -8.07 -16.23
C MET A 122 4.63 -7.40 -17.51
N GLU A 123 3.96 -6.33 -17.93
CA GLU A 123 4.33 -5.62 -19.16
C GLU A 123 5.01 -4.28 -18.86
N ASN A 124 4.36 -3.36 -18.13
CA ASN A 124 4.92 -2.03 -17.86
C ASN A 124 5.35 -1.88 -16.41
N PHE A 125 4.40 -1.90 -15.46
CA PHE A 125 4.65 -1.68 -14.04
C PHE A 125 4.13 -2.83 -13.18
N MET A 126 4.71 -2.98 -12.00
CA MET A 126 4.26 -3.95 -11.00
C MET A 126 4.31 -3.36 -9.60
N ILE A 127 3.17 -3.38 -8.93
CA ILE A 127 3.00 -2.92 -7.54
C ILE A 127 2.60 -4.09 -6.64
N PHE A 128 2.99 -4.01 -5.38
CA PHE A 128 2.79 -5.07 -4.39
C PHE A 128 2.27 -4.48 -3.09
N HIS A 129 1.52 -5.28 -2.32
CA HIS A 129 1.44 -5.06 -0.89
C HIS A 129 2.86 -4.98 -0.32
N THR A 130 3.15 -3.89 0.40
CA THR A 130 4.50 -3.57 0.87
C THR A 130 4.54 -3.55 2.40
N PRO A 131 4.86 -4.69 3.06
CA PRO A 131 5.14 -4.69 4.50
C PRO A 131 6.48 -4.02 4.80
N PHE A 132 7.46 -4.20 3.90
CA PHE A 132 8.72 -3.46 3.85
C PHE A 132 9.37 -3.62 2.48
N CYS A 133 10.16 -2.63 2.06
CA CYS A 133 10.63 -2.50 0.68
C CYS A 133 11.52 -3.66 0.21
N LYS A 134 12.32 -4.24 1.12
CA LYS A 134 13.14 -5.41 0.78
C LYS A 134 12.31 -6.63 0.42
N MET A 135 11.11 -6.78 0.98
CA MET A 135 10.18 -7.86 0.60
C MET A 135 9.77 -7.71 -0.86
N VAL A 136 9.45 -6.51 -1.30
CA VAL A 136 9.03 -6.26 -2.69
C VAL A 136 10.13 -6.55 -3.70
N GLN A 137 11.38 -6.20 -3.36
CA GLN A 137 12.53 -6.56 -4.19
C GLN A 137 12.65 -8.08 -4.36
N LYS A 138 12.42 -8.85 -3.28
CA LYS A 138 12.40 -10.31 -3.32
C LYS A 138 11.20 -10.85 -4.09
N SER A 139 10.01 -10.26 -3.94
CA SER A 139 8.80 -10.69 -4.64
C SER A 139 8.96 -10.56 -6.16
N LEU A 140 9.54 -9.46 -6.65
CA LEU A 140 9.80 -9.32 -8.09
C LEU A 140 10.87 -10.30 -8.58
N ALA A 141 11.92 -10.55 -7.79
CA ALA A 141 12.91 -11.58 -8.08
C ALA A 141 12.28 -12.99 -8.15
N HIS A 142 11.33 -13.28 -7.25
CA HIS A 142 10.59 -14.53 -7.24
C HIS A 142 9.72 -14.69 -8.49
N LEU A 143 9.08 -13.62 -8.97
CA LEU A 143 8.32 -13.65 -10.22
C LEU A 143 9.22 -13.85 -11.44
N MET A 144 10.40 -13.22 -11.48
CA MET A 144 11.40 -13.50 -12.51
C MET A 144 11.89 -14.96 -12.46
N PHE A 145 11.98 -15.56 -11.28
CA PHE A 145 12.31 -16.98 -11.13
C PHE A 145 11.20 -17.89 -11.65
N ASN A 146 9.94 -17.54 -11.39
CA ASN A 146 8.80 -18.25 -11.99
C ASN A 146 8.84 -18.19 -13.52
N ASP A 147 9.07 -17.01 -14.10
CA ASP A 147 9.23 -16.86 -15.54
C ASP A 147 10.40 -17.69 -16.08
N PHE A 148 11.53 -17.73 -15.36
CA PHE A 148 12.68 -18.55 -15.72
C PHE A 148 12.34 -20.04 -15.76
N LEU A 149 11.60 -20.56 -14.77
CA LEU A 149 11.19 -21.97 -14.73
C LEU A 149 10.19 -22.33 -15.84
N LEU A 150 9.33 -21.40 -16.23
CA LEU A 150 8.34 -21.57 -17.30
C LEU A 150 8.90 -21.32 -18.71
N ALA A 151 10.06 -20.66 -18.81
CA ALA A 151 10.65 -20.28 -20.09
C ALA A 151 11.10 -21.48 -20.92
N SER A 152 10.91 -21.40 -22.24
CA SER A 152 11.46 -22.38 -23.19
C SER A 152 12.99 -22.42 -23.13
N SER A 153 13.60 -23.54 -23.52
CA SER A 153 15.07 -23.68 -23.51
C SER A 153 15.79 -22.58 -24.32
N ASN A 154 15.19 -22.12 -25.42
CA ASN A 154 15.74 -21.03 -26.25
C ASN A 154 15.69 -19.67 -25.54
N THR A 155 14.58 -19.36 -24.88
CA THR A 155 14.40 -18.13 -24.08
C THR A 155 15.38 -18.08 -22.91
N GLN A 156 15.60 -19.22 -22.25
CA GLN A 156 16.53 -19.35 -21.13
C GLN A 156 17.99 -19.07 -21.53
N THR A 157 18.43 -19.57 -22.69
CA THR A 157 19.80 -19.35 -23.18
C THR A 157 20.09 -17.89 -23.58
N GLY A 158 19.05 -17.10 -23.85
CA GLY A 158 19.16 -15.68 -24.16
C GLY A 158 19.04 -14.79 -22.91
N LEU A 159 17.82 -14.68 -22.38
CA LEU A 159 17.43 -13.70 -21.36
C LEU A 159 17.96 -14.03 -19.95
N TYR A 160 18.18 -15.31 -19.63
CA TYR A 160 18.53 -15.78 -18.28
C TYR A 160 19.94 -16.37 -18.22
N LYS A 161 20.85 -15.83 -19.04
CA LYS A 161 22.25 -16.26 -19.09
C LYS A 161 22.89 -16.15 -17.70
N ARG A 162 23.63 -17.18 -17.29
CA ARG A 162 24.29 -17.34 -15.97
C ARG A 162 23.35 -17.74 -14.81
N LEU A 163 22.09 -18.08 -15.10
CA LEU A 163 21.15 -18.62 -14.11
C LEU A 163 20.86 -20.11 -14.33
N GLU A 164 21.55 -20.76 -15.28
CA GLU A 164 21.29 -22.15 -15.68
C GLU A 164 21.49 -23.16 -14.54
N ALA A 165 22.36 -22.82 -13.57
CA ALA A 165 22.59 -23.64 -12.38
C ALA A 165 21.32 -23.82 -11.52
N PHE A 166 20.30 -22.97 -11.68
CA PHE A 166 19.08 -23.00 -10.88
C PHE A 166 17.90 -23.71 -11.57
N ARG A 167 18.08 -24.30 -12.76
CA ARG A 167 16.98 -24.90 -13.56
C ARG A 167 16.23 -26.05 -12.88
N GLY A 168 16.93 -26.83 -12.06
CA GLY A 168 16.35 -27.99 -11.37
C GLY A 168 15.66 -27.66 -10.05
N LEU A 169 15.64 -26.37 -9.67
CA LEU A 169 15.03 -25.92 -8.44
C LEU A 169 13.52 -25.69 -8.62
N LYS A 170 12.80 -25.70 -7.50
CA LYS A 170 11.37 -25.42 -7.41
C LYS A 170 11.14 -24.00 -6.87
N LEU A 171 9.95 -23.45 -7.09
CA LEU A 171 9.59 -22.10 -6.65
C LEU A 171 9.87 -21.88 -5.15
N GLU A 172 9.51 -22.87 -4.32
CA GLU A 172 9.69 -22.83 -2.88
C GLU A 172 11.16 -22.78 -2.43
N ASP A 173 12.11 -23.15 -3.30
CA ASP A 173 13.54 -23.09 -2.94
C ASP A 173 13.99 -21.64 -2.74
N THR A 174 13.34 -20.66 -3.35
CA THR A 174 13.64 -19.23 -3.13
C THR A 174 13.38 -18.75 -1.71
N TYR A 175 12.59 -19.49 -0.91
CA TYR A 175 12.25 -19.11 0.45
C TYR A 175 13.40 -19.35 1.43
N THR A 176 14.23 -20.36 1.16
CA THR A 176 15.30 -20.80 2.07
C THR A 176 16.69 -20.72 1.43
N ASN A 177 16.80 -20.91 0.11
CA ASN A 177 18.06 -20.89 -0.61
C ASN A 177 18.53 -19.46 -0.89
N LYS A 178 19.59 -19.03 -0.18
CA LYS A 178 20.14 -17.68 -0.32
C LYS A 178 20.87 -17.43 -1.63
N ASP A 179 21.34 -18.48 -2.31
CA ASP A 179 22.05 -18.32 -3.57
C ASP A 179 21.08 -17.98 -4.70
N VAL A 180 19.95 -18.68 -4.78
CA VAL A 180 18.89 -18.35 -5.75
C VAL A 180 18.28 -16.98 -5.41
N GLU A 181 18.05 -16.67 -4.12
CA GLU A 181 17.52 -15.37 -3.67
C GLU A 181 18.42 -14.22 -4.15
N LYS A 182 19.74 -14.35 -3.98
CA LYS A 182 20.72 -13.33 -4.38
C LYS A 182 20.87 -13.25 -5.91
N ALA A 183 20.93 -14.39 -6.59
CA ALA A 183 21.08 -14.44 -8.03
C ALA A 183 19.92 -13.75 -8.75
N PHE A 184 18.68 -14.06 -8.35
CA PHE A 184 17.49 -13.48 -8.97
C PHE A 184 17.24 -12.04 -8.55
N GLN A 185 17.59 -11.62 -7.32
CA GLN A 185 17.58 -10.19 -6.96
C GLN A 185 18.56 -9.38 -7.80
N LYS A 186 19.73 -9.95 -8.12
CA LYS A 186 20.71 -9.29 -9.00
C LYS A 186 20.21 -9.25 -10.44
N ALA A 187 19.66 -10.35 -10.95
CA ALA A 187 19.16 -10.44 -12.31
C ALA A 187 17.95 -9.55 -12.55
N SER A 188 17.06 -9.41 -11.56
CA SER A 188 15.85 -8.59 -11.65
C SER A 188 16.06 -7.12 -11.32
N LEU A 189 17.28 -6.68 -10.97
CA LEU A 189 17.53 -5.34 -10.45
C LEU A 189 17.13 -4.22 -11.43
N ASP A 190 17.43 -4.37 -12.73
CA ASP A 190 17.03 -3.40 -13.75
C ASP A 190 15.49 -3.34 -13.89
N MET A 191 14.85 -4.52 -13.91
CA MET A 191 13.39 -4.63 -13.93
C MET A 191 12.77 -3.98 -12.68
N PHE A 192 13.32 -4.22 -11.50
CA PHE A 192 12.88 -3.62 -10.25
C PHE A 192 12.95 -2.10 -10.30
N ASN A 193 14.09 -1.56 -10.74
CA ASN A 193 14.30 -0.12 -10.85
C ASN A 193 13.30 0.53 -11.80
N LYS A 194 12.96 -0.13 -12.92
CA LYS A 194 12.03 0.40 -13.94
C LYS A 194 10.56 0.20 -13.59
N LYS A 195 10.18 -0.94 -13.02
CA LYS A 195 8.78 -1.37 -12.93
C LYS A 195 8.15 -1.23 -11.55
N SER A 196 8.95 -1.22 -10.48
CA SER A 196 8.43 -1.29 -9.11
C SER A 196 9.01 -0.25 -8.17
N LYS A 197 10.26 0.19 -8.35
CA LYS A 197 10.93 1.08 -7.40
C LYS A 197 10.18 2.39 -7.13
N ALA A 198 9.63 3.02 -8.18
CA ALA A 198 8.85 4.25 -8.03
C ALA A 198 7.61 4.07 -7.14
N SER A 199 6.99 2.89 -7.17
CA SER A 199 5.83 2.57 -6.33
C SER A 199 6.16 2.49 -4.83
N LEU A 200 7.44 2.40 -4.45
CA LEU A 200 7.82 2.21 -3.05
C LEU A 200 8.02 3.53 -2.29
N TYR A 201 7.88 4.69 -2.95
CA TYR A 201 8.21 5.97 -2.34
C TYR A 201 7.46 6.20 -1.01
N LEU A 202 6.14 6.09 -1.00
CA LEU A 202 5.37 6.23 0.23
C LEU A 202 5.73 5.16 1.27
N SER A 203 5.89 3.90 0.87
CA SER A 203 6.26 2.83 1.81
C SER A 203 7.62 3.07 2.46
N ILE A 204 8.63 3.55 1.73
CA ILE A 204 9.97 3.90 2.25
C ILE A 204 9.87 5.02 3.30
N HIS A 205 8.95 5.96 3.09
CA HIS A 205 8.82 7.17 3.88
C HIS A 205 7.71 7.11 4.96
N ASN A 206 6.85 6.09 4.95
CA ASN A 206 5.72 5.97 5.86
C ASN A 206 5.62 4.60 6.55
N GLY A 207 6.24 3.56 6.02
CA GLY A 207 6.14 2.20 6.54
C GLY A 207 4.93 1.44 6.01
N ASN A 208 4.56 0.37 6.71
CA ASN A 208 3.43 -0.49 6.34
C ASN A 208 2.10 0.16 6.74
N MET A 209 1.17 0.29 5.78
CA MET A 209 -0.18 0.84 6.00
C MET A 209 -1.28 -0.24 5.83
N TYR A 210 -0.90 -1.51 6.00
CA TYR A 210 -1.79 -2.67 5.94
C TYR A 210 -2.66 -2.68 4.67
N THR A 211 -3.99 -2.63 4.81
CA THR A 211 -4.96 -2.67 3.70
C THR A 211 -4.76 -1.59 2.66
N SER A 212 -4.19 -0.45 3.05
CA SER A 212 -3.91 0.68 2.15
C SER A 212 -2.50 0.68 1.56
N SER A 213 -1.65 -0.30 1.90
CA SER A 213 -0.25 -0.37 1.45
C SER A 213 -0.13 -0.50 -0.07
N LEU A 214 -0.94 -1.37 -0.69
CA LEU A 214 -0.95 -1.54 -2.15
C LEU A 214 -1.43 -0.27 -2.87
N ASP A 215 -2.49 0.37 -2.35
CA ASP A 215 -3.05 1.59 -2.94
C ASP A 215 -2.10 2.78 -2.73
N GLY A 216 -1.36 2.82 -1.62
CA GLY A 216 -0.26 3.76 -1.40
C GLY A 216 0.90 3.56 -2.37
N CYS A 217 1.16 2.30 -2.79
CA CYS A 217 2.13 2.01 -3.84
C CYS A 217 1.64 2.48 -5.21
N LEU A 218 0.34 2.34 -5.48
CA LEU A 218 -0.29 2.90 -6.67
C LEU A 218 -0.14 4.42 -6.69
N ALA A 219 -0.50 5.12 -5.61
CA ALA A 219 -0.33 6.57 -5.51
C ALA A 219 1.13 7.01 -5.72
N SER A 220 2.09 6.26 -5.16
CA SER A 220 3.53 6.51 -5.35
C SER A 220 3.99 6.28 -6.79
N LEU A 221 3.40 5.31 -7.49
CA LEU A 221 3.69 5.07 -8.90
C LEU A 221 3.13 6.20 -9.77
N LEU A 222 1.91 6.66 -9.48
CA LEU A 222 1.26 7.71 -10.29
C LEU A 222 1.92 9.08 -10.11
N SER A 223 2.47 9.37 -8.94
CA SER A 223 2.92 10.73 -8.61
C SER A 223 4.11 11.28 -9.43
N PRO A 224 5.20 10.52 -9.67
CA PRO A 224 6.32 11.02 -10.45
C PRO A 224 6.14 10.90 -11.97
N HIS A 225 5.12 10.19 -12.44
CA HIS A 225 4.88 9.97 -13.87
C HIS A 225 3.82 10.94 -14.39
N SER A 226 4.06 11.50 -15.57
CA SER A 226 3.01 12.24 -16.27
C SER A 226 1.92 11.28 -16.76
N ALA A 227 0.72 11.80 -16.99
CA ALA A 227 -0.35 11.01 -17.60
C ALA A 227 0.07 10.41 -18.96
N GLN A 228 0.93 11.11 -19.70
CA GLN A 228 1.47 10.63 -20.97
C GLN A 228 2.45 9.45 -20.80
N ASP A 229 3.25 9.43 -19.72
CA ASP A 229 4.15 8.30 -19.43
C ASP A 229 3.39 7.03 -19.08
N LEU A 230 2.21 7.19 -18.45
CA LEU A 230 1.37 6.10 -18.02
C LEU A 230 0.39 5.64 -19.10
N ALA A 231 0.05 6.48 -20.07
CA ALA A 231 -0.99 6.22 -21.06
C ALA A 231 -0.81 4.86 -21.76
N GLY A 232 -1.87 4.04 -21.72
CA GLY A 232 -1.89 2.70 -22.33
C GLY A 232 -1.13 1.62 -21.55
N SER A 233 -0.38 2.00 -20.51
CA SER A 233 0.38 1.05 -19.71
C SER A 233 -0.52 0.11 -18.91
N ARG A 234 0.02 -1.07 -18.63
CA ARG A 234 -0.53 -2.07 -17.73
C ARG A 234 0.21 -2.03 -16.39
N ILE A 235 -0.54 -1.86 -15.31
CA ILE A 235 -0.02 -1.94 -13.94
C ILE A 235 -0.50 -3.26 -13.35
N GLY A 236 0.41 -4.22 -13.17
CA GLY A 236 0.16 -5.43 -12.39
C GLY A 236 0.12 -5.10 -10.90
N ALA A 237 -0.78 -5.74 -10.16
CA ALA A 237 -0.97 -5.51 -8.74
C ALA A 237 -1.11 -6.84 -7.99
N PHE A 238 -0.31 -7.01 -6.94
CA PHE A 238 -0.39 -8.16 -6.05
C PHE A 238 -0.83 -7.72 -4.65
N SER A 239 -2.05 -8.09 -4.27
CA SER A 239 -2.60 -7.91 -2.92
C SER A 239 -2.42 -9.19 -2.12
N TYR A 240 -2.03 -9.06 -0.86
CA TYR A 240 -1.83 -10.18 0.06
C TYR A 240 -2.30 -9.77 1.46
N GLY A 241 -2.96 -10.68 2.17
CA GLY A 241 -3.29 -10.61 3.58
C GLY A 241 -3.05 -11.96 4.25
N SER A 242 -2.44 -11.94 5.44
CA SER A 242 -2.12 -13.15 6.20
C SER A 242 -3.37 -13.95 6.60
N GLY A 243 -3.27 -15.29 6.59
CA GLY A 243 -4.38 -16.20 6.89
C GLY A 243 -4.52 -17.44 5.98
N LEU A 244 -4.58 -17.34 4.65
CA LEU A 244 -4.22 -16.24 3.74
C LEU A 244 -5.29 -15.96 2.67
N ALA A 245 -5.34 -14.70 2.24
CA ALA A 245 -6.10 -14.24 1.08
C ALA A 245 -5.20 -13.38 0.19
N GLU A 246 -5.21 -13.66 -1.11
CA GLU A 246 -4.34 -13.00 -2.07
C GLU A 246 -5.01 -12.90 -3.43
N SER A 247 -4.59 -11.91 -4.21
CA SER A 247 -5.00 -11.78 -5.60
C SER A 247 -3.95 -11.04 -6.40
N PHE A 248 -3.70 -11.56 -7.59
CA PHE A 248 -2.98 -10.87 -8.65
C PHE A 248 -4.01 -10.32 -9.64
N PHE A 249 -3.92 -9.04 -10.00
CA PHE A 249 -4.82 -8.42 -10.97
C PHE A 249 -4.08 -7.29 -11.69
N SER A 250 -4.74 -6.62 -12.64
CA SER A 250 -4.11 -5.51 -13.36
C SER A 250 -5.08 -4.36 -13.70
N PHE A 251 -4.48 -3.18 -13.82
CA PHE A 251 -5.12 -1.95 -14.30
C PHE A 251 -4.57 -1.57 -15.68
N ARG A 252 -5.44 -0.96 -16.49
CA ARG A 252 -5.10 -0.24 -17.72
C ARG A 252 -5.20 1.25 -17.48
N VAL A 253 -4.16 2.00 -17.81
CA VAL A 253 -4.14 3.46 -17.65
C VAL A 253 -4.64 4.16 -18.92
N SER A 254 -5.57 5.09 -18.75
CA SER A 254 -6.05 6.07 -19.73
C SER A 254 -5.06 7.25 -19.87
N GLN A 255 -5.36 8.23 -20.71
CA GLN A 255 -4.46 9.35 -21.00
C GLN A 255 -4.45 10.48 -19.96
N ASP A 256 -5.30 10.43 -18.92
CA ASP A 256 -5.51 11.54 -17.99
C ASP A 256 -5.46 11.10 -16.51
N ALA A 257 -4.38 11.43 -15.79
CA ALA A 257 -4.34 11.79 -14.35
C ALA A 257 -2.95 11.58 -13.71
N SER A 258 -2.53 12.51 -12.84
CA SER A 258 -1.42 12.32 -11.87
C SER A 258 -1.73 13.04 -10.54
N PRO A 259 -1.57 12.39 -9.37
CA PRO A 259 -1.63 13.02 -8.04
C PRO A 259 -0.26 13.57 -7.57
N ASP A 260 -0.23 14.63 -6.74
CA ASP A 260 1.01 15.22 -6.17
C ASP A 260 1.25 14.75 -4.72
N LEU A 261 2.07 13.70 -4.52
CA LEU A 261 2.34 13.03 -3.23
C LEU A 261 3.61 13.52 -2.48
N PRO A 262 4.73 13.90 -3.14
CA PRO A 262 5.98 14.24 -2.44
C PRO A 262 5.90 15.42 -1.47
N LYS A 263 5.08 16.44 -1.77
CA LYS A 263 4.96 17.63 -0.91
C LYS A 263 4.32 17.31 0.45
N CYS A 264 3.30 16.46 0.48
CA CYS A 264 2.62 16.06 1.71
C CYS A 264 3.53 15.28 2.67
N LEU A 265 4.46 14.46 2.14
CA LEU A 265 5.38 13.70 2.99
C LEU A 265 6.47 14.57 3.62
N ALA A 266 6.87 15.64 2.93
CA ALA A 266 7.92 16.56 3.37
C ALA A 266 7.43 17.54 4.46
N SER A 267 6.13 17.83 4.55
CA SER A 267 5.55 18.72 5.56
C SER A 267 5.39 18.08 6.95
N ARG A 268 5.66 16.77 7.07
CA ARG A 268 5.55 16.04 8.34
C ARG A 268 6.60 16.48 9.36
N LYS A 269 6.22 16.44 10.63
CA LYS A 269 7.13 16.69 11.75
C LYS A 269 7.88 15.42 12.13
N ARG A 270 9.21 15.47 12.15
CA ARG A 270 10.04 14.38 12.65
C ARG A 270 9.99 14.34 14.18
N MET A 271 9.78 13.15 14.73
CA MET A 271 9.83 12.89 16.18
C MET A 271 11.09 12.11 16.55
N SER A 272 11.56 12.29 17.78
CA SER A 272 12.68 11.48 18.31
C SER A 272 12.20 10.05 18.60
N PRO A 273 13.09 9.04 18.56
CA PRO A 273 12.72 7.66 18.91
C PRO A 273 12.15 7.51 20.33
N GLU A 274 12.63 8.30 21.28
CA GLU A 274 12.18 8.30 22.68
C GLU A 274 10.74 8.79 22.76
N LYS A 275 10.42 9.89 22.09
CA LYS A 275 9.05 10.42 22.06
C LYS A 275 8.10 9.50 21.28
N PHE A 276 8.60 8.86 20.22
CA PHE A 276 7.86 7.81 19.53
C PHE A 276 7.52 6.66 20.48
N ALA A 277 8.50 6.13 21.23
CA ALA A 277 8.28 5.05 22.20
C ALA A 277 7.26 5.46 23.27
N GLU A 278 7.38 6.67 23.83
CA GLU A 278 6.42 7.21 24.78
C GLU A 278 4.99 7.25 24.22
N ILE A 279 4.83 7.67 22.96
CA ILE A 279 3.50 7.71 22.31
C ILE A 279 2.97 6.29 22.05
N MET A 280 3.83 5.33 21.70
CA MET A 280 3.42 3.93 21.57
C MET A 280 2.97 3.35 22.92
N ASP A 281 3.69 3.63 24.01
CA ASP A 281 3.30 3.25 25.37
C ASP A 281 1.95 3.87 25.75
N GLN A 282 1.71 5.14 25.39
CA GLN A 282 0.40 5.77 25.57
C GLN A 282 -0.69 5.04 24.79
N ARG A 283 -0.45 4.64 23.54
CA ARG A 283 -1.45 3.88 22.77
C ARG A 283 -1.84 2.59 23.47
N GLU A 284 -0.89 1.86 24.04
CA GLU A 284 -1.17 0.65 24.82
C GLU A 284 -2.00 0.96 26.07
N GLN A 285 -1.61 1.99 26.83
CA GLN A 285 -2.31 2.38 28.06
C GLN A 285 -3.76 2.83 27.82
N PHE A 286 -4.02 3.49 26.68
CA PHE A 286 -5.32 4.05 26.34
C PHE A 286 -6.20 3.11 25.52
N TYR A 287 -5.69 1.98 25.03
CA TYR A 287 -6.43 1.09 24.11
C TYR A 287 -7.78 0.62 24.65
N HIS A 288 -7.87 0.33 25.96
CA HIS A 288 -9.11 -0.09 26.62
C HIS A 288 -9.73 0.99 27.51
N LYS A 289 -9.17 2.21 27.52
CA LYS A 289 -9.70 3.29 28.35
C LYS A 289 -10.99 3.82 27.75
N VAL A 290 -11.94 4.12 28.62
CA VAL A 290 -13.19 4.80 28.32
C VAL A 290 -13.27 6.10 29.12
N ASN A 291 -14.16 7.01 28.74
CA ASN A 291 -14.37 8.30 29.42
C ASN A 291 -13.08 9.12 29.56
N PHE A 292 -12.33 9.28 28.46
CA PHE A 292 -11.14 10.11 28.41
C PHE A 292 -11.15 11.03 27.19
N SER A 293 -10.40 12.12 27.27
CA SER A 293 -10.09 12.97 26.12
C SER A 293 -8.67 12.65 25.63
N PRO A 294 -8.48 12.35 24.33
CA PRO A 294 -7.15 12.10 23.79
C PRO A 294 -6.17 13.23 24.10
N LEU A 295 -4.97 12.86 24.57
CA LEU A 295 -3.89 13.80 24.84
C LEU A 295 -3.20 14.18 23.53
N GLY A 296 -2.93 15.48 23.33
CA GLY A 296 -2.13 15.99 22.22
C GLY A 296 -2.57 17.37 21.75
N ASP A 297 -1.67 18.07 21.06
CA ASP A 297 -1.95 19.39 20.49
C ASP A 297 -2.65 19.25 19.14
N GLN A 298 -3.88 19.74 19.03
CA GLN A 298 -4.64 19.72 17.76
C GLN A 298 -3.92 20.49 16.65
N ASN A 299 -3.11 21.50 16.99
CA ASN A 299 -2.32 22.25 15.99
C ASN A 299 -1.19 21.42 15.36
N SER A 300 -0.93 20.21 15.88
CA SER A 300 0.03 19.28 15.29
C SER A 300 -0.56 18.39 14.19
N LEU A 301 -1.89 18.37 14.04
CA LEU A 301 -2.59 17.66 12.98
C LEU A 301 -2.58 18.48 11.68
N PHE A 302 -2.74 17.81 10.54
CA PHE A 302 -2.88 18.52 9.27
C PHE A 302 -4.22 19.25 9.20
N PRO A 303 -4.31 20.38 8.47
CA PRO A 303 -5.60 21.04 8.25
C PRO A 303 -6.63 20.09 7.64
N GLY A 304 -7.85 20.09 8.18
CA GLY A 304 -8.94 19.19 7.76
C GLY A 304 -8.88 17.78 8.34
N THR A 305 -7.95 17.51 9.27
CA THR A 305 -7.95 16.30 10.12
C THR A 305 -8.75 16.54 11.40
#